data_AF-A0ABD5E5Y9-F1
#
_entry.id   AF-A0ABD5E5Y9-F1
#
_cell.length_a   1.000
_cell.length_b   1.000
_cell.length_c   1.000
_cell.angle_alpha   90.00
_cell.angle_beta   90.00
_cell.angle_gamma   90.00
#
_symmetry.space_group_name_H-M   'P 1'
#
loop_
_entity.id
_entity.type
_entity.pdbx_description
1 polymer ?
#
loop_
_entity_poly.entity_id
_entity_poly.type
_entity_poly.pdbx_seq_one_letter_code
_entity_poly.pdbx_strand_id
1 'polypeptide(L)'
;MDTARLLRAAGIGSGDEVVISAFDGPGIAEAVLGLGARPVFADIDPYTYNLDVAHVASVVGPGTAAVVVGHRFGRPAPLEAVRKLGERHGLLVLEHHEAGAERVVPTARAEGARYLDARLRGVVPPRGGVEHKYLRYVARVPGNGRPDRDAFVRAARAKGIDCRIPVPTPLHRLPGFRRDVCLPATEDAVAETLALPLGDGRPKRELQRLVAVCNALGGVVRLPVRS
;
A
#
# COMPACT_ATOMS: atom_id res chain seq x y z
N MET A 1 14.05 -5.94 9.71
CA MET A 1 14.72 -7.10 9.06
C MET A 1 15.09 -6.65 7.66
N ASP A 2 16.36 -6.76 7.26
CA ASP A 2 16.85 -6.20 5.98
C ASP A 2 16.58 -7.19 4.84
N THR A 3 15.63 -6.85 3.95
CA THR A 3 15.25 -7.68 2.79
C THR A 3 16.45 -7.97 1.88
N ALA A 4 17.41 -7.04 1.74
CA ALA A 4 18.62 -7.24 0.94
C ALA A 4 19.47 -8.41 1.46
N ARG A 5 19.63 -8.49 2.79
CA ARG A 5 20.38 -9.55 3.44
C ARG A 5 19.76 -10.92 3.22
N LEU A 6 18.43 -11.03 3.25
CA LEU A 6 17.73 -12.30 3.06
C LEU A 6 17.83 -12.79 1.61
N LEU A 7 17.63 -11.88 0.64
CA LEU A 7 17.81 -12.19 -0.78
C LEU A 7 19.23 -12.68 -1.06
N ARG A 8 20.25 -11.97 -0.54
CA ARG A 8 21.67 -12.38 -0.69
C ARG A 8 21.95 -13.74 -0.05
N ALA A 9 21.44 -13.98 1.16
CA ALA A 9 21.64 -15.26 1.85
C ALA A 9 20.98 -16.43 1.12
N ALA A 10 19.90 -16.17 0.37
CA ALA A 10 19.25 -17.15 -0.49
C ALA A 10 19.93 -17.31 -1.86
N GLY A 11 21.04 -16.62 -2.11
CA GLY A 11 21.80 -16.73 -3.36
C GLY A 11 21.26 -15.89 -4.52
N ILE A 12 20.28 -15.01 -4.29
CA ILE A 12 19.72 -14.14 -5.32
C ILE A 12 20.78 -13.16 -5.81
N GLY A 13 20.95 -13.07 -7.13
CA GLY A 13 21.93 -12.20 -7.74
C GLY A 13 21.71 -11.95 -9.23
N SER A 14 22.81 -11.73 -9.96
CA SER A 14 22.78 -11.41 -11.39
C SER A 14 22.07 -12.50 -12.20
N GLY A 15 21.09 -12.09 -13.01
CA GLY A 15 20.29 -12.98 -13.85
C GLY A 15 18.96 -13.40 -13.21
N ASP A 16 18.80 -13.24 -11.90
CA ASP A 16 17.55 -13.54 -11.22
C ASP A 16 16.54 -12.42 -11.36
N GLU A 17 15.28 -12.79 -11.42
CA GLU A 17 14.14 -11.88 -11.37
C GLU A 17 13.41 -12.03 -10.03
N VAL A 18 13.10 -10.88 -9.41
CA VAL A 18 12.40 -10.82 -8.13
C VAL A 18 11.09 -10.05 -8.30
N VAL A 19 9.96 -10.73 -8.11
CA VAL A 19 8.64 -10.11 -8.21
C VAL A 19 8.34 -9.31 -6.95
N ILE A 20 7.98 -8.04 -7.11
CA ILE A 20 7.64 -7.11 -6.03
C ILE A 20 6.44 -6.24 -6.43
N SER A 21 5.79 -5.61 -5.45
CA SER A 21 4.69 -4.66 -5.73
C SER A 21 5.25 -3.37 -6.33
N ALA A 22 4.59 -2.82 -7.35
CA ALA A 22 4.88 -1.46 -7.83
C ALA A 22 4.40 -0.35 -6.86
N PHE A 23 3.56 -0.68 -5.88
CA PHE A 23 2.96 0.26 -4.93
C PHE A 23 3.64 0.21 -3.54
N ASP A 24 4.95 0.40 -3.54
CA ASP A 24 5.77 0.43 -2.32
C ASP A 24 6.86 1.51 -2.36
N GLY A 25 7.59 1.67 -1.26
CA GLY A 25 8.82 2.47 -1.22
C GLY A 25 9.95 1.81 -2.03
N PRO A 26 10.97 2.58 -2.43
CA PRO A 26 12.00 2.10 -3.35
C PRO A 26 12.95 1.07 -2.74
N GLY A 27 13.05 0.97 -1.41
CA GLY A 27 14.08 0.19 -0.73
C GLY A 27 14.14 -1.30 -1.13
N ILE A 28 13.00 -1.95 -1.42
CA ILE A 28 13.02 -3.34 -1.90
C ILE A 28 13.60 -3.40 -3.32
N ALA A 29 13.18 -2.51 -4.22
CA ALA A 29 13.68 -2.48 -5.59
C ALA A 29 15.17 -2.11 -5.65
N GLU A 30 15.62 -1.19 -4.80
CA GLU A 30 17.03 -0.84 -4.61
C GLU A 30 17.84 -2.04 -4.11
N ALA A 31 17.32 -2.78 -3.14
CA ALA A 31 17.96 -4.00 -2.64
C ALA A 31 18.11 -5.06 -3.74
N VAL A 32 17.08 -5.28 -4.55
CA VAL A 32 17.11 -6.22 -5.68
C VAL A 32 18.16 -5.79 -6.71
N LEU A 33 18.13 -4.53 -7.16
CA LEU A 33 19.12 -3.99 -8.10
C LEU A 33 20.55 -4.05 -7.55
N GLY A 34 20.74 -3.76 -6.26
CA GLY A 34 22.03 -3.78 -5.59
C GLY A 34 22.67 -5.18 -5.51
N LEU A 35 21.88 -6.24 -5.73
CA LEU A 35 22.36 -7.62 -5.86
C LEU A 35 22.65 -8.00 -7.33
N GLY A 36 22.37 -7.13 -8.30
CA GLY A 36 22.44 -7.42 -9.73
C GLY A 36 21.20 -8.14 -10.27
N ALA A 37 20.22 -8.44 -9.42
CA ALA A 37 18.95 -9.04 -9.82
C ALA A 37 18.02 -7.98 -10.45
N ARG A 38 16.98 -8.45 -11.16
CA ARG A 38 16.01 -7.60 -11.85
C ARG A 38 14.68 -7.55 -11.10
N PRO A 39 14.20 -6.35 -10.69
CA PRO A 39 12.83 -6.20 -10.19
C PRO A 39 11.82 -6.49 -11.32
N VAL A 40 10.85 -7.34 -11.03
CA VAL A 40 9.64 -7.53 -11.84
C VAL A 40 8.46 -6.98 -11.06
N PHE A 41 7.73 -6.04 -11.65
CA PHE A 41 6.63 -5.37 -10.97
C PHE A 41 5.32 -6.10 -11.21
N ALA A 42 4.64 -6.46 -10.12
CA ALA A 42 3.27 -6.94 -10.17
C ALA A 42 2.31 -5.90 -9.60
N ASP A 43 1.07 -5.96 -10.08
CA ASP A 43 -0.01 -5.09 -9.65
C ASP A 43 -0.50 -5.47 -8.24
N ILE A 44 -1.46 -4.70 -7.74
CA ILE A 44 -2.02 -4.85 -6.39
C ILE A 44 -3.49 -5.19 -6.43
N ASP A 45 -3.98 -5.83 -5.37
CA ASP A 45 -5.42 -5.84 -5.11
C ASP A 45 -5.87 -4.41 -4.75
N PRO A 46 -6.86 -3.83 -5.46
CA PRO A 46 -7.21 -2.42 -5.33
C PRO A 46 -7.82 -2.05 -3.97
N TYR A 47 -8.20 -3.04 -3.15
CA TYR A 47 -8.83 -2.82 -1.85
C TYR A 47 -7.90 -3.10 -0.68
N THR A 48 -6.96 -4.03 -0.84
CA THR A 48 -5.97 -4.41 0.17
C THR A 48 -4.67 -3.64 0.01
N TYR A 49 -4.39 -3.18 -1.22
CA TYR A 49 -3.12 -2.64 -1.69
C TYR A 49 -1.95 -3.63 -1.64
N ASN A 50 -2.14 -4.83 -1.08
CA ASN A 50 -1.17 -5.91 -1.14
C ASN A 50 -1.04 -6.40 -2.58
N LEU A 51 0.07 -7.10 -2.83
CA LEU A 51 0.38 -7.75 -4.10
C LEU A 51 -0.79 -8.63 -4.58
N ASP A 52 -1.22 -8.46 -5.82
CA ASP A 52 -2.23 -9.34 -6.43
C ASP A 52 -1.59 -10.67 -6.82
N VAL A 53 -1.98 -11.74 -6.15
CA VAL A 53 -1.45 -13.09 -6.36
C VAL A 53 -1.71 -13.59 -7.79
N ALA A 54 -2.84 -13.21 -8.39
CA ALA A 54 -3.16 -13.60 -9.77
C ALA A 54 -2.21 -12.90 -10.76
N HIS A 55 -1.98 -11.59 -10.57
CA HIS A 55 -1.04 -10.86 -11.39
C HIS A 55 0.40 -11.35 -11.20
N VAL A 56 0.81 -11.71 -9.97
CA VAL A 56 2.12 -12.36 -9.72
C VAL A 56 2.25 -13.61 -10.57
N ALA A 57 1.26 -14.51 -10.54
CA ALA A 57 1.29 -15.73 -11.33
C ALA A 57 1.45 -15.47 -12.84
N SER A 58 0.88 -14.38 -13.36
CA SER A 58 1.01 -14.01 -14.79
C SER A 58 2.37 -13.43 -15.19
N VAL A 59 3.15 -12.90 -14.23
CA VAL A 59 4.48 -12.31 -14.51
C VAL A 59 5.64 -13.22 -14.11
N VAL A 60 5.36 -14.36 -13.46
CA VAL A 60 6.36 -15.40 -13.19
C VAL A 60 6.84 -15.99 -14.51
N GLY A 61 8.14 -15.94 -14.73
CA GLY A 61 8.81 -16.50 -15.90
C GLY A 61 10.00 -17.38 -15.52
N PRO A 62 10.75 -17.92 -16.51
CA PRO A 62 11.87 -18.84 -16.26
C PRO A 62 13.00 -18.24 -15.42
N GLY A 63 13.18 -16.92 -15.44
CA GLY A 63 14.18 -16.22 -14.63
C GLY A 63 13.68 -15.81 -13.24
N THR A 64 12.40 -16.05 -12.91
CA THR A 64 11.85 -15.65 -11.62
C THR A 64 12.33 -16.58 -10.52
N ALA A 65 13.08 -16.04 -9.57
CA ALA A 65 13.68 -16.78 -8.47
C ALA A 65 12.99 -16.49 -7.12
N ALA A 66 12.36 -15.31 -6.98
CA ALA A 66 11.74 -14.91 -5.72
C ALA A 66 10.52 -14.00 -5.89
N VAL A 67 9.68 -13.97 -4.85
CA VAL A 67 8.62 -12.99 -4.66
C VAL A 67 8.79 -12.35 -3.28
N VAL A 68 8.86 -11.01 -3.23
CA VAL A 68 8.83 -10.27 -1.96
C VAL A 68 7.43 -9.71 -1.75
N VAL A 69 6.79 -10.11 -0.66
CA VAL A 69 5.42 -9.73 -0.33
C VAL A 69 5.39 -8.95 1.00
N GLY A 70 4.82 -7.74 0.96
CA GLY A 70 4.75 -6.84 2.11
C GLY A 70 3.34 -6.66 2.66
N HIS A 71 3.23 -6.43 3.97
CA HIS A 71 1.96 -6.05 4.62
C HIS A 71 1.66 -4.57 4.42
N ARG A 72 0.75 -4.24 3.52
CA ARG A 72 0.49 -2.85 3.16
C ARG A 72 -0.36 -2.14 4.20
N PHE A 73 0.17 -1.05 4.73
CA PHE A 73 -0.51 -0.15 5.67
C PHE A 73 -1.04 -0.83 6.94
N GLY A 74 -0.45 -1.96 7.32
CA GLY A 74 -0.85 -2.78 8.47
C GLY A 74 -1.89 -3.84 8.14
N ARG A 75 -2.25 -4.02 6.87
CA ARG A 75 -3.06 -5.14 6.42
C ARG A 75 -2.16 -6.35 6.14
N PRO A 76 -2.41 -7.52 6.73
CA PRO A 76 -1.68 -8.73 6.40
C PRO A 76 -1.80 -9.06 4.92
N ALA A 77 -0.70 -9.47 4.32
CA ALA A 77 -0.66 -9.95 2.95
C ALA A 77 -1.22 -11.37 2.86
N PRO A 78 -1.70 -11.83 1.69
CA PRO A 78 -2.22 -13.18 1.51
C PRO A 78 -1.09 -14.23 1.45
N LEU A 79 -0.28 -14.34 2.51
CA LEU A 79 0.95 -15.13 2.56
C LEU A 79 0.73 -16.59 2.21
N GLU A 80 -0.38 -17.19 2.65
CA GLU A 80 -0.70 -18.58 2.32
C GLU A 80 -0.82 -18.78 0.79
N ALA A 81 -1.53 -17.86 0.12
CA ALA A 81 -1.70 -17.93 -1.33
C ALA A 81 -0.39 -17.68 -2.08
N VAL A 82 0.44 -16.73 -1.61
CA VAL A 82 1.77 -16.47 -2.20
C VAL A 82 2.72 -17.65 -1.97
N ARG A 83 2.71 -18.28 -0.79
CA ARG A 83 3.51 -19.47 -0.51
C ARG A 83 3.12 -20.66 -1.39
N LYS A 84 1.81 -20.92 -1.54
CA LYS A 84 1.32 -21.95 -2.48
C LYS A 84 1.74 -21.65 -3.92
N LEU A 85 1.76 -20.38 -4.32
CA LEU A 85 2.29 -20.00 -5.64
C LEU A 85 3.81 -20.26 -5.73
N GLY A 86 4.56 -19.89 -4.68
CA GLY A 86 5.99 -20.14 -4.60
C GLY A 86 6.33 -21.63 -4.69
N GLU A 87 5.62 -22.49 -3.97
CA GLU A 87 5.79 -23.95 -4.03
C GLU A 87 5.55 -24.51 -5.43
N ARG A 88 4.50 -24.04 -6.11
CA ARG A 88 4.17 -24.50 -7.49
C ARG A 88 5.22 -24.11 -8.52
N HIS A 89 5.88 -22.97 -8.34
CA HIS A 89 6.82 -22.41 -9.31
C HIS A 89 8.30 -22.46 -8.85
N GLY A 90 8.59 -23.06 -7.70
CA GLY A 90 9.95 -23.12 -7.15
C GLY A 90 10.51 -21.77 -6.70
N LEU A 91 9.65 -20.83 -6.28
CA LEU A 91 10.07 -19.47 -5.92
C LEU A 91 10.35 -19.34 -4.43
N LEU A 92 11.42 -18.62 -4.09
CA LEU A 92 11.62 -18.11 -2.74
C LEU A 92 10.53 -17.07 -2.40
N VAL A 93 9.81 -17.25 -1.30
CA VAL A 93 8.84 -16.26 -0.81
C VAL A 93 9.40 -15.55 0.41
N LEU A 94 9.63 -14.24 0.28
CA LEU A 94 10.11 -13.41 1.38
C LEU A 94 9.02 -12.45 1.85
N GLU A 95 8.83 -12.43 3.16
CA GLU A 95 7.95 -11.48 3.82
C GLU A 95 8.70 -10.17 4.12
N HIS A 96 8.06 -9.05 3.80
CA HIS A 96 8.57 -7.71 4.08
C HIS A 96 7.63 -6.95 5.02
N HIS A 97 8.21 -6.22 5.97
CA HIS A 97 7.46 -5.36 6.88
C HIS A 97 7.85 -3.91 6.68
N GLU A 98 6.85 -3.05 6.60
CA GLU A 98 7.04 -1.60 6.58
C GLU A 98 7.81 -1.16 7.84
N ALA A 99 8.80 -0.29 7.68
CA ALA A 99 9.59 0.21 8.79
C ALA A 99 8.73 0.93 9.84
N GLY A 100 8.99 0.69 11.12
CA GLY A 100 8.26 1.31 12.23
C GLY A 100 6.93 0.61 12.57
N ALA A 101 6.61 -0.51 11.91
CA ALA A 101 5.45 -1.33 12.22
C ALA A 101 5.44 -1.85 13.67
N GLU A 102 6.62 -2.03 14.26
CA GLU A 102 6.81 -2.50 15.64
C GLU A 102 6.48 -1.44 16.70
N ARG A 103 6.38 -0.17 16.31
CA ARG A 103 6.23 0.97 17.24
C ARG A 103 4.78 1.39 17.45
N VAL A 104 3.83 0.73 16.80
CA VAL A 104 2.42 1.10 16.86
C VAL A 104 1.69 0.36 17.97
N VAL A 105 0.66 1.00 18.53
CA VAL A 105 -0.31 0.37 19.45
C VAL A 105 -1.55 -0.05 18.66
N PRO A 106 -1.72 -1.33 18.26
CA PRO A 106 -2.76 -1.73 17.33
C PRO A 106 -4.18 -1.50 17.84
N THR A 107 -4.41 -1.70 19.13
CA THR A 107 -5.73 -1.53 19.76
C THR A 107 -6.21 -0.08 19.68
N ALA A 108 -5.37 0.88 20.07
CA ALA A 108 -5.68 2.31 20.01
C ALA A 108 -5.96 2.79 18.57
N ARG A 109 -5.24 2.23 17.59
CA ARG A 109 -5.49 2.53 16.17
C ARG A 109 -6.79 1.92 15.68
N ALA A 110 -7.11 0.69 16.05
CA ALA A 110 -8.36 0.05 15.69
C ALA A 110 -9.58 0.84 16.21
N GLU A 111 -9.51 1.38 17.43
CA GLU A 111 -10.55 2.25 17.98
C GLU A 111 -10.74 3.53 17.17
N GLY A 112 -9.64 4.22 16.86
CA GLY A 112 -9.67 5.43 16.03
C GLY A 112 -10.15 5.14 14.61
N ALA A 113 -9.73 4.03 14.01
CA ALA A 113 -10.17 3.59 12.69
C ALA A 113 -11.69 3.35 12.68
N ARG A 114 -12.22 2.61 13.68
CA ARG A 114 -13.67 2.41 13.83
C ARG A 114 -14.42 3.73 14.00
N TYR A 115 -13.83 4.70 14.69
CA TYR A 115 -14.42 6.03 14.83
C TYR A 115 -14.52 6.75 13.48
N LEU A 116 -13.45 6.69 12.67
CA LEU A 116 -13.36 7.29 11.33
C LEU A 116 -14.28 6.59 10.33
N ASP A 117 -14.25 5.25 10.25
CA ASP A 117 -15.08 4.44 9.35
C ASP A 117 -16.56 4.77 9.49
N ALA A 118 -17.03 4.93 10.73
CA ALA A 118 -18.42 5.26 11.02
C ALA A 118 -18.83 6.67 10.54
N ARG A 119 -17.90 7.60 10.34
CA ARG A 119 -18.18 9.05 10.22
C ARG A 119 -17.62 9.73 8.97
N LEU A 120 -16.62 9.16 8.32
CA LEU A 120 -16.11 9.68 7.06
C LEU A 120 -17.13 9.46 5.94
N ARG A 121 -17.36 10.52 5.17
CA ARG A 121 -18.28 10.59 4.02
C ARG A 121 -17.65 11.31 2.83
N GLY A 122 -16.65 12.17 3.06
CA GLY A 122 -15.93 12.89 2.00
C GLY A 122 -14.74 12.12 1.41
N VAL A 123 -14.43 10.93 1.93
CA VAL A 123 -13.43 10.02 1.37
C VAL A 123 -13.94 8.59 1.51
N VAL A 124 -13.43 7.69 0.69
CA VAL A 124 -13.69 6.25 0.82
C VAL A 124 -12.72 5.69 1.85
N PRO A 125 -13.19 5.19 3.02
CA PRO A 125 -12.31 4.60 4.02
C PRO A 125 -11.67 3.31 3.50
N PRO A 126 -10.51 2.89 4.06
CA PRO A 126 -9.96 1.56 3.78
C PRO A 126 -10.99 0.49 4.14
N ARG A 127 -10.96 -0.64 3.42
CA ARG A 127 -11.71 -1.82 3.89
C ARG A 127 -11.03 -2.32 5.17
N GLY A 128 -11.79 -2.32 6.27
CA GLY A 128 -11.35 -2.90 7.53
C GLY A 128 -11.16 -4.43 7.47
N GLY A 129 -10.79 -5.01 8.60
CA GLY A 129 -10.62 -6.44 8.79
C GLY A 129 -10.09 -6.74 10.18
N VAL A 130 -10.36 -7.94 10.71
CA VAL A 130 -10.06 -8.33 12.11
C VAL A 130 -8.55 -8.21 12.42
N GLU A 131 -7.69 -8.38 11.42
CA GLU A 131 -6.24 -8.36 11.57
C GLU A 131 -5.56 -7.05 11.13
N HIS A 132 -6.33 -6.04 10.71
CA HIS A 132 -5.78 -4.79 10.20
C HIS A 132 -5.17 -3.95 11.35
N LYS A 133 -3.85 -3.77 11.35
CA LYS A 133 -3.11 -3.02 12.39
C LYS A 133 -3.13 -1.50 12.21
N TYR A 134 -3.61 -1.03 11.05
CA TYR A 134 -3.72 0.39 10.70
C TYR A 134 -2.39 1.14 10.86
N LEU A 135 -1.29 0.57 10.34
CA LEU A 135 0.00 1.28 10.27
C LEU A 135 -0.15 2.64 9.57
N ARG A 136 -1.03 2.70 8.59
CA ARG A 136 -1.57 3.94 8.03
C ARG A 136 -3.07 3.76 7.80
N TYR A 137 -3.85 4.80 8.06
CA TYR A 137 -5.27 4.81 7.68
C TYR A 137 -5.36 5.39 6.26
N VAL A 138 -5.33 4.53 5.25
CA VAL A 138 -5.27 4.93 3.83
C VAL A 138 -6.67 4.97 3.24
N ALA A 139 -7.18 6.18 3.00
CA ALA A 139 -8.46 6.44 2.35
C ALA A 139 -8.24 6.80 0.88
N ARG A 140 -9.28 6.65 0.06
CA ARG A 140 -9.30 7.14 -1.33
C ARG A 140 -10.13 8.42 -1.45
N VAL A 141 -9.60 9.39 -2.19
CA VAL A 141 -10.33 10.57 -2.66
C VAL A 141 -10.89 10.20 -4.04
N PRO A 142 -12.22 9.99 -4.17
CA PRO A 142 -12.78 9.55 -5.44
C PRO A 142 -12.66 10.65 -6.51
N GLY A 143 -12.21 10.27 -7.70
CA GLY A 143 -11.91 11.20 -8.80
C GLY A 143 -13.12 11.80 -9.53
N ASN A 144 -14.35 11.58 -9.06
CA ASN A 144 -15.58 11.98 -9.77
C ASN A 144 -16.12 13.37 -9.40
N GLY A 145 -15.31 14.22 -8.77
CA GLY A 145 -15.60 15.63 -8.54
C GLY A 145 -14.45 16.30 -7.77
N ARG A 146 -13.84 17.33 -8.39
CA ARG A 146 -12.70 18.11 -7.85
C ARG A 146 -12.84 18.35 -6.33
N PRO A 147 -11.77 18.21 -5.53
CA PRO A 147 -10.35 18.17 -5.90
C PRO A 147 -9.79 16.76 -6.18
N ASP A 148 -8.77 16.67 -7.05
CA ASP A 148 -7.87 15.52 -7.08
C ASP A 148 -7.20 15.32 -5.70
N ARG A 149 -6.61 14.14 -5.47
CA ARG A 149 -5.99 13.78 -4.20
C ARG A 149 -5.01 14.84 -3.69
N ASP A 150 -4.20 15.42 -4.57
CA ASP A 150 -3.19 16.41 -4.18
C ASP A 150 -3.83 17.74 -3.73
N ALA A 151 -4.87 18.19 -4.44
CA ALA A 151 -5.64 19.36 -4.04
C ALA A 151 -6.40 19.11 -2.73
N PHE A 152 -6.92 17.90 -2.49
CA PHE A 152 -7.51 17.52 -1.20
C PHE A 152 -6.47 17.63 -0.08
N VAL A 153 -5.27 17.08 -0.27
CA VAL A 153 -4.18 17.13 0.71
C VAL A 153 -3.78 18.59 1.02
N ARG A 154 -3.63 19.43 -0.01
CA ARG A 154 -3.32 20.87 0.19
C ARG A 154 -4.41 21.59 0.99
N ALA A 155 -5.68 21.35 0.66
CA ALA A 155 -6.80 21.97 1.36
C ALA A 155 -6.95 21.46 2.81
N ALA A 156 -6.72 20.17 3.04
CA ALA A 156 -6.70 19.57 4.38
C ALA A 156 -5.57 20.17 5.24
N ARG A 157 -4.37 20.34 4.66
CA ARG A 157 -3.23 20.98 5.33
C ARG A 157 -3.52 22.43 5.70
N ALA A 158 -4.13 23.21 4.80
CA ALA A 158 -4.55 24.58 5.10
C ALA A 158 -5.57 24.66 6.26
N LYS A 159 -6.30 23.57 6.52
CA LYS A 159 -7.22 23.41 7.66
C LYS A 159 -6.57 22.71 8.86
N GLY A 160 -5.26 22.49 8.85
CA GLY A 160 -4.47 21.92 9.95
C GLY A 160 -4.50 20.40 10.05
N ILE A 161 -4.87 19.68 8.98
CA ILE A 161 -4.82 18.22 8.90
C ILE A 161 -3.64 17.80 8.01
N ASP A 162 -2.62 17.18 8.59
CA ASP A 162 -1.44 16.72 7.86
C ASP A 162 -1.66 15.32 7.28
N CYS A 163 -2.35 15.28 6.13
CA CYS A 163 -2.47 14.08 5.32
C CYS A 163 -1.14 13.77 4.62
N ARG A 164 -0.79 12.48 4.48
CA ARG A 164 0.41 12.05 3.75
C ARG A 164 0.04 11.28 2.50
N ILE A 165 0.84 11.42 1.44
CA ILE A 165 0.72 10.60 0.25
C ILE A 165 1.55 9.32 0.50
N PRO A 166 0.92 8.13 0.52
CA PRO A 166 1.63 6.92 0.92
C PRO A 166 2.67 6.47 -0.11
N VAL A 167 2.35 6.60 -1.40
CA VAL A 167 3.22 6.31 -2.54
C VAL A 167 2.95 7.39 -3.60
N PRO A 168 3.84 8.39 -3.77
CA PRO A 168 3.60 9.49 -4.70
C PRO A 168 3.82 9.11 -6.16
N THR A 169 4.78 8.21 -6.41
CA THR A 169 5.11 7.71 -7.74
C THR A 169 5.31 6.19 -7.62
N PRO A 170 4.65 5.37 -8.44
CA PRO A 170 4.83 3.94 -8.37
C PRO A 170 6.20 3.55 -8.93
N LEU A 171 6.73 2.42 -8.47
CA LEU A 171 8.12 2.04 -8.73
C LEU A 171 8.42 1.94 -10.23
N HIS A 172 7.52 1.38 -11.04
CA HIS A 172 7.71 1.24 -12.49
C HIS A 172 7.73 2.58 -13.25
N ARG A 173 7.44 3.71 -12.61
CA ARG A 173 7.56 5.07 -13.18
C ARG A 173 8.77 5.84 -12.68
N LEU A 174 9.37 5.42 -11.55
CA LEU A 174 10.54 6.08 -10.97
C LEU A 174 11.77 5.96 -11.90
N PRO A 175 12.63 7.00 -11.96
CA PRO A 175 13.94 6.90 -12.60
C PRO A 175 14.74 5.72 -12.01
N GLY A 176 15.45 4.98 -12.85
CA GLY A 176 16.20 3.78 -12.46
C GLY A 176 15.36 2.49 -12.39
N PHE A 177 14.05 2.60 -12.17
CA PHE A 177 13.12 1.48 -12.11
C PHE A 177 12.13 1.42 -13.28
N ARG A 178 12.20 2.39 -14.21
CA ARG A 178 11.20 2.52 -15.27
C ARG A 178 10.99 1.22 -16.04
N ARG A 179 9.73 0.79 -16.16
CA ARG A 179 9.31 -0.36 -16.97
C ARG A 179 8.02 -0.02 -17.69
N ASP A 180 7.91 -0.48 -18.93
CA ASP A 180 6.68 -0.35 -19.71
C ASP A 180 5.77 -1.54 -19.39
N VAL A 181 4.98 -1.39 -18.33
CA VAL A 181 4.05 -2.41 -17.81
C VAL A 181 2.71 -1.77 -17.50
N CYS A 182 1.63 -2.52 -17.69
CA CYS A 182 0.26 -2.07 -17.41
C CYS A 182 -0.17 -2.53 -16.02
N LEU A 183 -0.17 -1.62 -15.04
CA LEU A 183 -0.51 -1.89 -13.64
C LEU A 183 -1.65 -0.95 -13.17
N PRO A 184 -2.86 -1.09 -13.72
CA PRO A 184 -3.94 -0.11 -13.53
C PRO A 184 -4.35 0.06 -12.06
N ALA A 185 -4.40 -1.00 -11.26
CA ALA A 185 -4.81 -0.87 -9.86
C ALA A 185 -3.78 -0.07 -9.04
N THR A 186 -2.50 -0.22 -9.37
CA THR A 186 -1.41 0.58 -8.80
C THR A 186 -1.53 2.04 -9.21
N GLU A 187 -1.75 2.33 -10.50
CA GLU A 187 -1.86 3.71 -10.99
C GLU A 187 -3.08 4.42 -10.35
N ASP A 188 -4.22 3.74 -10.27
CA ASP A 188 -5.41 4.25 -9.57
C ASP A 188 -5.14 4.50 -8.09
N ALA A 189 -4.45 3.57 -7.41
CA ALA A 189 -4.10 3.75 -6.00
C ALA A 189 -3.16 4.94 -5.78
N VAL A 190 -2.16 5.16 -6.65
CA VAL A 190 -1.30 6.35 -6.58
C VAL A 190 -2.09 7.63 -6.78
N ALA A 191 -3.03 7.65 -7.72
CA ALA A 191 -3.83 8.82 -8.03
C ALA A 191 -4.82 9.19 -6.91
N GLU A 192 -5.37 8.19 -6.20
CA GLU A 192 -6.52 8.41 -5.33
C GLU A 192 -6.20 8.35 -3.82
N THR A 193 -5.11 7.68 -3.42
CA THR A 193 -4.90 7.38 -2.00
C THR A 193 -4.24 8.50 -1.20
N LEU A 194 -4.67 8.67 0.05
CA LEU A 194 -3.95 9.44 1.06
C LEU A 194 -4.05 8.75 2.42
N ALA A 195 -3.02 8.93 3.24
CA ALA A 195 -2.98 8.49 4.62
C ALA A 195 -3.48 9.63 5.54
N LEU A 196 -4.60 9.37 6.22
CA LEU A 196 -5.12 10.26 7.26
C LEU A 196 -4.31 10.07 8.55
N PRO A 197 -4.09 11.16 9.31
CA PRO A 197 -3.23 11.10 10.49
C PRO A 197 -3.98 10.46 11.67
N LEU A 198 -4.13 9.14 11.67
CA LEU A 198 -4.82 8.39 12.72
C LEU A 198 -4.12 8.53 14.08
N GLY A 199 -2.83 8.19 14.15
CA GLY A 199 -2.03 8.21 15.39
C GLY A 199 -2.44 7.13 16.40
N ASP A 200 -1.69 7.03 17.49
CA ASP A 200 -1.90 6.04 18.55
C ASP A 200 -2.68 6.72 19.68
N GLY A 201 -4.00 6.50 19.73
CA GLY A 201 -4.83 7.09 20.79
C GLY A 201 -5.08 8.60 20.62
N ARG A 202 -5.17 9.08 19.37
CA ARG A 202 -5.46 10.48 19.09
C ARG A 202 -6.73 10.96 19.82
N PRO A 203 -6.70 12.14 20.48
CA PRO A 203 -7.87 12.67 21.18
C PRO A 203 -9.11 12.77 20.28
N LYS A 204 -10.28 12.42 20.84
CA LYS A 204 -11.57 12.45 20.11
C LYS A 204 -11.85 13.79 19.42
N ARG A 205 -11.49 14.91 20.04
CA ARG A 205 -11.63 16.26 19.47
C ARG A 205 -10.87 16.43 18.14
N GLU A 206 -9.70 15.81 18.03
CA GLU A 206 -8.88 15.88 16.81
C GLU A 206 -9.43 14.95 15.73
N LEU A 207 -9.90 13.76 16.11
CA LEU A 207 -10.61 12.87 15.18
C LEU A 207 -11.91 13.52 14.65
N GLN A 208 -12.64 14.25 15.50
CA GLN A 208 -13.81 15.04 15.09
C GLN A 208 -13.43 16.12 14.08
N ARG A 209 -12.35 16.88 14.34
CA ARG A 209 -11.85 17.89 13.41
C ARG A 209 -11.43 17.27 12.08
N LEU A 210 -10.74 16.14 12.11
CA LEU A 210 -10.32 15.39 10.91
C LEU A 210 -11.55 14.98 10.08
N VAL A 211 -12.56 14.37 10.70
CA VAL A 211 -13.81 13.99 10.05
C VAL A 211 -14.50 15.20 9.43
N ALA A 212 -14.65 16.29 10.19
CA ALA A 212 -15.32 17.50 9.73
C ALA A 212 -14.62 18.10 8.50
N VAL A 213 -13.29 18.17 8.52
CA VAL A 213 -12.49 18.66 7.39
C VAL A 213 -12.65 17.74 6.18
N CYS A 214 -12.51 16.43 6.35
CA CYS A 214 -12.59 15.49 5.23
C CYS A 214 -13.97 15.51 4.57
N ASN A 215 -15.04 15.52 5.37
CA ASN A 215 -16.41 15.57 4.88
C ASN A 215 -16.73 16.90 4.17
N ALA A 216 -16.21 18.02 4.68
CA ALA A 216 -16.37 19.32 4.04
C ALA A 216 -15.63 19.43 2.70
N LEU A 217 -14.47 18.79 2.57
CA LEU A 217 -13.65 18.85 1.35
C LEU A 217 -14.14 17.91 0.25
N GLY A 218 -14.59 16.70 0.60
CA GLY A 218 -14.97 15.69 -0.40
C GLY A 218 -16.47 15.62 -0.73
N GLY A 219 -17.32 16.37 -0.04
CA GLY A 219 -18.77 16.26 -0.20
C GLY A 219 -19.32 14.90 0.25
N VAL A 220 -20.50 14.51 -0.24
CA VAL A 220 -21.06 13.18 0.01
C VAL A 220 -20.58 12.23 -1.08
N VAL A 221 -19.59 11.40 -0.77
CA VAL A 221 -19.20 10.29 -1.65
C VAL A 221 -20.33 9.27 -1.65
N ARG A 222 -21.04 9.16 -2.79
CA ARG A 222 -21.91 8.00 -3.03
C ARG A 222 -21.01 6.79 -3.29
N LEU A 223 -20.93 5.88 -2.33
CA LEU A 223 -20.36 4.56 -2.58
C LEU A 223 -21.15 3.93 -3.73
N PRO A 224 -20.51 3.33 -4.75
CA PRO A 224 -21.26 2.53 -5.72
C PRO A 224 -22.02 1.44 -4.96
N VAL A 225 -23.34 1.38 -5.20
CA VAL A 225 -24.19 0.31 -4.68
C VAL A 225 -23.63 -0.98 -5.25
N ARG A 226 -23.22 -1.90 -4.37
CA ARG A 226 -22.77 -3.22 -4.79
C ARG A 226 -24.00 -4.09 -5.02
N SER A 227 -24.20 -4.50 -6.26
CA SER A 227 -24.83 -5.77 -6.64
C SER A 227 -23.87 -6.93 -6.41
#